data_AF-K2GPB6-F1
#
_entry.id   AF-K2GPB6-F1
#
_cell.length_a   1.000
_cell.length_b   1.000
_cell.length_c   1.000
_cell.angle_alpha   90.00
_cell.angle_beta   90.00
_cell.angle_gamma   90.00
#
_symmetry.space_group_name_H-M   'P 1'
#
loop_
_entity.id
_entity.type
_entity.pdbx_description
1 polymer ?
#
loop_
_entity_poly.entity_id
_entity_poly.type
_entity_poly.pdbx_seq_one_letter_code
_entity_poly.pdbx_strand_id
1 'polypeptide(L)'
;MEEEKINALFGVEQEPTGNVEVVPQQIQSPELNLSESVNRDFNIKDAFNFGWEIFKKNKQILLILPLVYFAVLIACSIILDLLKENFTLSLIANIFYIALNILVSIGIIQIFFSLSRGGAVKIKDLFGGKKHFWRFAGGSILYGFIVGIGYLLLIIPGIIWQIKYGFFQYLIVDKGMNPMDAIKESGRITYGYKWKIFMVQILTIILILVGILFFGVGILVAYPVSLLAMVYAYRKLIGEKIESV
;
A
#
# COMPACT_ATOMS: atom_id res chain seq x y z
N MET A 1 3.86 -42.45 63.25
CA MET A 1 4.95 -43.30 62.74
C MET A 1 4.89 -43.57 61.23
N GLU A 2 3.85 -43.13 60.50
CA GLU A 2 3.85 -43.19 59.01
C GLU A 2 4.12 -41.84 58.33
N GLU A 3 3.73 -40.69 58.89
CA GLU A 3 3.94 -39.38 58.23
C GLU A 3 5.41 -38.94 58.16
N GLU A 4 6.23 -39.36 59.12
CA GLU A 4 7.65 -39.01 59.18
C GLU A 4 8.50 -39.70 58.10
N LYS A 5 8.02 -40.85 57.57
CA LYS A 5 8.65 -41.52 56.42
C LYS A 5 8.28 -40.89 55.08
N ILE A 6 7.18 -40.14 55.01
CA ILE A 6 6.73 -39.47 53.78
C ILE A 6 7.57 -38.21 53.55
N ASN A 7 7.82 -37.43 54.60
CA ASN A 7 8.59 -36.17 54.47
C ASN A 7 10.10 -36.36 54.22
N ALA A 8 10.66 -37.55 54.47
CA ALA A 8 12.04 -37.86 54.10
C ALA A 8 12.20 -38.35 52.65
N LEU A 9 11.10 -38.74 51.99
CA LEU A 9 11.09 -39.28 50.62
C LEU A 9 10.89 -38.18 49.55
N PHE A 10 10.32 -37.05 49.97
CA PHE A 10 10.20 -35.83 49.18
C PHE A 10 11.09 -34.79 49.85
N GLY A 11 12.30 -34.56 49.35
CA GLY A 11 13.28 -33.62 49.91
C GLY A 11 12.77 -32.16 49.91
N VAL A 12 11.88 -31.84 50.84
CA VAL A 12 11.35 -30.51 51.08
C VAL A 12 12.19 -29.89 52.19
N GLU A 13 13.32 -29.30 51.81
CA GLU A 13 14.03 -28.34 52.66
C GLU A 13 13.15 -27.10 52.84
N GLN A 14 12.82 -26.78 54.09
CA GLN A 14 12.16 -25.52 54.42
C GLN A 14 13.20 -24.39 54.44
N GLU A 15 13.11 -23.46 53.50
CA GLU A 15 13.90 -22.23 53.53
C GLU A 15 13.43 -21.30 54.66
N PRO A 16 14.34 -20.60 55.35
CA PRO A 16 14.02 -19.75 56.50
C PRO A 16 13.37 -18.44 56.04
N THR A 17 12.30 -18.06 56.72
CA THR A 17 11.57 -16.80 56.57
C THR A 17 12.44 -15.61 56.96
N GLY A 18 13.16 -15.04 55.98
CA GLY A 18 13.69 -13.69 56.04
C GLY A 18 12.64 -12.69 55.54
N ASN A 19 12.45 -11.60 56.27
CA ASN A 19 11.53 -10.51 55.94
C ASN A 19 11.74 -10.01 54.50
N VAL A 20 10.82 -10.34 53.59
CA VAL A 20 10.78 -9.74 52.25
C VAL A 20 10.07 -8.40 52.37
N GLU A 21 10.86 -7.34 52.53
CA GLU A 21 10.41 -5.98 52.30
C GLU A 21 10.02 -5.88 50.82
N VAL A 22 8.72 -5.85 50.53
CA VAL A 22 8.21 -5.71 49.17
C VAL A 22 8.47 -4.27 48.73
N VAL A 23 9.68 -4.02 48.22
CA VAL A 23 9.99 -2.80 47.46
C VAL A 23 9.00 -2.76 46.30
N PRO A 24 8.17 -1.71 46.15
CA PRO A 24 7.26 -1.62 45.02
C PRO A 24 8.10 -1.65 43.74
N GLN A 25 8.01 -2.74 42.99
CA GLN A 25 8.51 -2.75 41.62
C GLN A 25 7.79 -1.64 40.89
N GLN A 26 8.51 -0.55 40.61
CA GLN A 26 8.04 0.44 39.67
C GLN A 26 7.69 -0.32 38.41
N ILE A 27 6.41 -0.30 38.03
CA ILE A 27 5.97 -0.76 36.73
C ILE A 27 6.73 0.13 35.75
N GLN A 28 7.85 -0.39 35.26
CA GLN A 28 8.60 0.26 34.20
C GLN A 28 7.69 0.17 32.99
N SER A 29 6.91 1.23 32.81
CA SER A 29 6.20 1.51 31.57
C SER A 29 7.21 1.24 30.47
N PRO A 30 6.90 0.42 29.45
CA PRO A 30 7.83 0.16 28.36
C PRO A 30 8.36 1.50 27.91
N GLU A 31 9.62 1.80 28.21
CA GLU A 31 10.24 3.03 27.76
C GLU A 31 10.14 2.96 26.24
N LEU A 32 9.22 3.76 25.71
CA LEU A 32 9.07 3.95 24.29
C LEU A 32 10.45 4.42 23.83
N ASN A 33 11.22 3.51 23.23
CA ASN A 33 12.52 3.80 22.64
C ASN A 33 12.33 4.87 21.56
N LEU A 34 12.29 6.13 21.98
CA LEU A 34 12.18 7.34 21.17
C LEU A 34 13.41 7.49 20.24
N SER A 35 14.44 6.67 20.45
CA SER A 35 15.67 6.59 19.65
C SER A 35 15.51 5.83 18.33
N GLU A 36 14.55 4.92 18.18
CA GLU A 36 14.07 4.47 16.86
C GLU A 36 12.80 5.25 16.51
N SER A 37 12.86 6.58 16.55
CA SER A 37 11.93 7.37 15.74
C SER A 37 12.21 7.00 14.29
N VAL A 38 11.49 5.99 13.78
CA VAL A 38 11.61 5.60 12.38
C VAL A 38 11.37 6.87 11.58
N ASN A 39 12.41 7.34 10.91
CA ASN A 39 12.31 8.58 10.15
C ASN A 39 11.33 8.34 9.00
N ARG A 40 10.08 8.77 9.24
CA ARG A 40 8.99 8.74 8.25
C ARG A 40 9.13 9.84 7.23
N ASP A 41 10.05 10.77 7.46
CA ASP A 41 10.38 11.79 6.51
C ASP A 41 11.10 11.18 5.30
N PHE A 42 10.72 11.65 4.12
CA PHE A 42 11.33 11.23 2.88
C PHE A 42 11.63 12.44 2.00
N ASN A 43 12.69 12.33 1.20
CA ASN A 43 12.98 13.29 0.15
C ASN A 43 12.27 12.84 -1.13
N ILE A 44 11.67 13.80 -1.83
CA ILE A 44 11.02 13.57 -3.13
C ILE A 44 12.05 13.04 -4.14
N LYS A 45 13.27 13.58 -4.13
CA LYS A 45 14.35 13.13 -5.02
C LYS A 45 14.70 11.67 -4.79
N ASP A 46 14.82 11.26 -3.52
CA ASP A 46 15.13 9.88 -3.15
C ASP A 46 14.03 8.92 -3.60
N ALA A 47 12.76 9.34 -3.51
CA ALA A 47 11.63 8.53 -3.99
C ALA A 47 11.69 8.27 -5.50
N PHE A 48 11.97 9.30 -6.30
CA PHE A 48 12.11 9.15 -7.76
C PHE A 48 13.38 8.43 -8.17
N ASN A 49 14.50 8.67 -7.48
CA ASN A 49 15.76 7.93 -7.71
C ASN A 49 15.57 6.44 -7.40
N PHE A 50 14.94 6.11 -6.28
CA PHE A 50 14.59 4.74 -5.93
C PHE A 50 13.73 4.07 -7.02
N GLY A 51 12.71 4.77 -7.50
CA GLY A 51 11.89 4.27 -8.61
C GLY A 51 12.69 4.08 -9.90
N TRP A 52 13.61 4.98 -10.20
CA TRP A 52 14.49 4.88 -11.37
C TRP A 52 15.45 3.69 -11.29
N GLU A 53 16.07 3.42 -10.14
CA GLU A 53 16.98 2.29 -9.97
C GLU A 53 16.27 0.94 -10.14
N ILE A 54 15.11 0.78 -9.51
CA ILE A 54 14.31 -0.44 -9.67
C ILE A 54 13.82 -0.59 -11.11
N PHE A 55 13.44 0.53 -11.75
CA PHE A 55 13.05 0.54 -13.15
C PHE A 55 14.18 0.02 -14.06
N LYS A 56 15.41 0.54 -13.90
CA LYS A 56 16.56 0.09 -14.69
C LYS A 56 16.85 -1.40 -14.48
N LYS A 57 16.78 -1.88 -13.24
CA LYS A 57 16.99 -3.30 -12.89
C LYS A 57 15.93 -4.22 -13.50
N ASN A 58 14.69 -3.75 -13.63
CA ASN A 58 13.53 -4.55 -14.03
C ASN A 58 12.84 -4.02 -15.31
N LYS A 59 13.60 -3.40 -16.22
CA LYS A 59 13.06 -2.66 -17.38
C LYS A 59 12.12 -3.49 -18.26
N GLN A 60 12.41 -4.78 -18.46
CA GLN A 60 11.61 -5.65 -19.32
C GLN A 60 10.19 -5.82 -18.77
N ILE A 61 10.06 -6.24 -17.51
CA ILE A 61 8.75 -6.46 -16.90
C ILE A 61 8.00 -5.13 -16.74
N LEU A 62 8.69 -4.04 -16.36
CA LEU A 62 8.05 -2.73 -16.14
C LEU A 62 7.64 -2.00 -17.43
N LEU A 63 8.22 -2.34 -18.58
CA LEU A 63 7.75 -1.84 -19.88
C LEU A 63 6.64 -2.71 -20.48
N ILE A 64 6.71 -4.03 -20.30
CA ILE A 64 5.68 -4.97 -20.78
C ILE A 64 4.37 -4.78 -20.00
N LEU A 65 4.46 -4.59 -18.68
CA LEU A 65 3.30 -4.48 -17.80
C LEU A 65 2.28 -3.40 -18.22
N PRO A 66 2.66 -2.11 -18.40
CA PRO A 66 1.73 -1.09 -18.86
C PRO A 66 1.25 -1.34 -20.29
N LEU A 67 2.10 -1.90 -21.19
CA LEU A 67 1.69 -2.23 -22.55
C LEU A 67 0.58 -3.29 -22.58
N VAL A 68 0.75 -4.36 -21.80
CA VAL A 68 -0.28 -5.41 -21.63
C VAL A 68 -1.55 -4.81 -21.02
N TYR A 69 -1.42 -3.95 -20.01
CA TYR A 69 -2.57 -3.27 -19.41
C TYR A 69 -3.32 -2.42 -20.44
N PHE A 70 -2.64 -1.55 -21.19
CA PHE A 70 -3.26 -0.73 -22.24
C PHE A 70 -3.90 -1.58 -23.35
N ALA A 71 -3.23 -2.67 -23.79
CA ALA A 71 -3.80 -3.57 -24.78
C ALA A 71 -5.10 -4.22 -24.30
N VAL A 72 -5.14 -4.67 -23.03
CA VAL A 72 -6.35 -5.21 -22.40
C VAL A 72 -7.45 -4.15 -22.31
N LEU A 73 -7.11 -2.91 -21.91
CA LEU A 73 -8.09 -1.82 -21.85
C LEU A 73 -8.70 -1.51 -23.21
N ILE A 74 -7.88 -1.40 -24.26
CA ILE A 74 -8.36 -1.13 -25.63
C ILE A 74 -9.24 -2.27 -26.12
N ALA A 75 -8.80 -3.53 -25.94
CA ALA A 75 -9.59 -4.69 -26.34
C ALA A 75 -10.95 -4.74 -25.62
N CYS A 76 -10.97 -4.51 -24.30
CA CYS A 76 -12.21 -4.43 -23.53
C CYS A 76 -13.10 -3.26 -23.98
N SER A 77 -12.53 -2.08 -24.26
CA SER A 77 -13.29 -0.92 -24.73
C SER A 77 -14.01 -1.22 -26.04
N ILE A 78 -13.31 -1.84 -27.00
CA ILE A 78 -13.91 -2.23 -28.29
C ILE A 78 -15.07 -3.22 -28.07
N ILE A 79 -14.89 -4.21 -27.18
CA ILE A 79 -15.95 -5.18 -26.85
C ILE A 79 -17.16 -4.46 -26.24
N LEU A 80 -16.95 -3.51 -25.33
CA LEU A 80 -18.04 -2.72 -24.74
C LEU A 80 -18.79 -1.91 -25.79
N ASP A 81 -18.07 -1.28 -26.72
CA ASP A 81 -18.67 -0.49 -27.81
C ASP A 81 -19.50 -1.34 -28.77
N LEU A 82 -19.12 -2.60 -28.99
CA LEU A 82 -19.88 -3.55 -29.80
C LEU A 82 -21.16 -4.04 -29.09
N LEU A 83 -21.15 -4.10 -27.76
CA LEU A 83 -22.28 -4.58 -26.95
C LEU A 83 -23.24 -3.46 -26.50
N LYS A 84 -22.93 -2.19 -26.83
CA LYS A 84 -23.65 -1.02 -26.31
C LYS A 84 -25.12 -0.93 -26.72
N GLU A 85 -25.49 -1.51 -27.87
CA GLU A 85 -26.86 -1.47 -28.41
C GLU A 85 -27.86 -2.23 -27.54
N ASN A 86 -27.40 -3.22 -26.77
CA ASN A 86 -28.24 -3.98 -25.85
C ASN A 86 -27.93 -3.58 -24.40
N PHE A 87 -28.89 -2.90 -23.75
CA PHE A 87 -28.73 -2.38 -22.40
C PHE A 87 -28.28 -3.45 -21.39
N THR A 88 -28.91 -4.63 -21.39
CA THR A 88 -28.59 -5.70 -20.44
C THR A 88 -27.19 -6.25 -20.65
N LEU A 89 -26.79 -6.49 -21.91
CA LEU A 89 -25.43 -6.97 -22.22
C LEU A 89 -24.39 -5.91 -21.88
N SER A 90 -24.66 -4.64 -22.20
CA SER A 90 -23.79 -3.52 -21.85
C SER A 90 -23.59 -3.40 -20.34
N LEU A 91 -24.64 -3.54 -19.54
CA LEU A 91 -24.55 -3.48 -18.09
C LEU A 91 -23.69 -4.61 -17.52
N ILE A 92 -23.92 -5.86 -17.97
CA ILE A 92 -23.11 -7.02 -17.57
C ILE A 92 -21.64 -6.83 -17.96
N ALA A 93 -21.38 -6.37 -19.18
CA ALA A 93 -20.02 -6.15 -19.67
C ALA A 93 -19.31 -5.02 -18.90
N ASN A 94 -20.02 -3.96 -18.53
CA ASN A 94 -19.48 -2.89 -17.68
C ASN A 94 -19.10 -3.39 -16.28
N ILE A 95 -19.96 -4.19 -15.63
CA ILE A 95 -19.65 -4.79 -14.33
C ILE A 95 -18.41 -5.67 -14.44
N PHE A 96 -18.32 -6.49 -15.49
CA PHE A 96 -17.15 -7.32 -15.75
C PHE A 96 -15.88 -6.48 -15.95
N TYR A 97 -15.96 -5.40 -16.71
CA TYR A 97 -14.85 -4.48 -16.94
C TYR A 97 -14.35 -3.81 -15.65
N ILE A 98 -15.26 -3.39 -14.77
CA ILE A 98 -14.92 -2.84 -13.45
C ILE A 98 -14.22 -3.91 -12.59
N ALA A 99 -14.77 -5.13 -12.54
CA ALA A 99 -14.16 -6.23 -11.79
C ALA A 99 -12.75 -6.57 -12.32
N LEU A 100 -12.57 -6.60 -13.64
CA LEU A 100 -11.27 -6.82 -14.26
C LEU A 100 -10.28 -5.71 -13.88
N ASN A 101 -10.68 -4.44 -13.92
CA ASN A 101 -9.84 -3.31 -13.54
C ASN A 101 -9.39 -3.38 -12.08
N ILE A 102 -10.29 -3.73 -11.16
CA ILE A 102 -9.95 -3.93 -9.74
C ILE A 102 -8.91 -5.04 -9.58
N LEU A 103 -9.12 -6.18 -10.23
CA LEU A 103 -8.21 -7.31 -10.13
C LEU A 103 -6.81 -6.96 -10.65
N VAL A 104 -6.73 -6.30 -11.80
CA VAL A 104 -5.47 -5.85 -12.39
C VAL A 104 -4.80 -4.79 -11.51
N SER A 105 -5.55 -3.86 -10.92
CA SER A 105 -5.02 -2.83 -10.02
C SER A 105 -4.35 -3.44 -8.79
N ILE A 106 -4.99 -4.44 -8.17
CA ILE A 106 -4.39 -5.18 -7.05
C ILE A 106 -3.10 -5.87 -7.49
N GLY A 107 -3.14 -6.55 -8.65
CA GLY A 107 -1.98 -7.22 -9.23
C GLY A 107 -0.80 -6.28 -9.45
N ILE A 108 -1.06 -5.13 -10.06
CA ILE A 108 -0.06 -4.08 -10.27
C ILE A 108 0.54 -3.66 -8.92
N ILE A 109 -0.29 -3.29 -7.94
CA ILE A 109 0.23 -2.86 -6.63
C ILE A 109 1.11 -3.95 -5.98
N GLN A 110 0.71 -5.22 -6.05
CA GLN A 110 1.52 -6.34 -5.54
C GLN A 110 2.86 -6.46 -6.25
N ILE A 111 2.88 -6.37 -7.58
CA ILE A 111 4.11 -6.39 -8.38
C ILE A 111 5.05 -5.28 -7.95
N PHE A 112 4.54 -4.05 -7.83
CA PHE A 112 5.36 -2.90 -7.45
C PHE A 112 5.89 -3.03 -6.02
N PHE A 113 5.12 -3.59 -5.08
CA PHE A 113 5.62 -3.93 -3.76
C PHE A 113 6.72 -5.00 -3.79
N SER A 114 6.50 -6.09 -4.52
CA SER A 114 7.50 -7.16 -4.68
C SER A 114 8.80 -6.62 -5.29
N LEU A 115 8.72 -5.82 -6.35
CA LEU A 115 9.88 -5.17 -6.96
C LEU A 115 10.59 -4.22 -5.99
N SER A 116 9.82 -3.45 -5.20
CA SER A 116 10.39 -2.55 -4.19
C SER A 116 11.13 -3.28 -3.05
N ARG A 117 10.79 -4.54 -2.81
CA ARG A 117 11.44 -5.42 -1.81
C ARG A 117 12.49 -6.34 -2.43
N GLY A 118 12.87 -6.11 -3.69
CA GLY A 118 13.88 -6.91 -4.40
C GLY A 118 13.41 -8.29 -4.87
N GLY A 119 12.10 -8.57 -4.81
CA GLY A 119 11.52 -9.82 -5.25
C GLY A 119 11.46 -9.97 -6.78
N ALA A 120 11.51 -11.20 -7.26
CA ALA A 120 11.29 -11.53 -8.67
C ALA A 120 9.78 -11.56 -8.98
N VAL A 121 9.39 -11.04 -10.15
CA VAL A 121 7.99 -10.92 -10.56
C VAL A 121 7.74 -11.53 -11.93
N LYS A 122 6.58 -12.17 -12.09
CA LYS A 122 6.08 -12.71 -13.35
C LYS A 122 4.70 -12.12 -13.67
N ILE A 123 4.33 -12.12 -14.96
CA ILE A 123 3.03 -11.59 -15.42
C ILE A 123 1.85 -12.31 -14.75
N LYS A 124 1.99 -13.60 -14.42
CA LYS A 124 0.97 -14.37 -13.70
C LYS A 124 0.63 -13.80 -12.31
N ASP A 125 1.55 -13.06 -11.70
CA ASP A 125 1.37 -12.49 -10.36
C ASP A 125 0.34 -11.35 -10.38
N LEU A 126 0.03 -10.78 -11.55
CA LEU A 126 -1.10 -9.85 -11.75
C LEU A 126 -2.44 -10.42 -11.26
N PHE A 127 -2.62 -11.74 -11.36
CA PHE A 127 -3.86 -12.41 -10.99
C PHE A 127 -3.81 -13.06 -9.60
N GLY A 128 -2.72 -12.86 -8.84
CA GLY A 128 -2.55 -13.42 -7.48
C GLY A 128 -3.38 -12.71 -6.41
N GLY A 129 -3.85 -11.49 -6.69
CA GLY A 129 -4.51 -10.60 -5.75
C GLY A 129 -5.96 -10.89 -5.38
N LYS A 130 -6.57 -11.98 -5.88
CA LYS A 130 -8.02 -12.25 -5.76
C LYS A 130 -8.53 -12.19 -4.32
N LYS A 131 -7.71 -12.58 -3.34
CA LYS A 131 -8.07 -12.56 -1.91
C LYS A 131 -8.42 -11.16 -1.38
N HIS A 132 -7.87 -10.11 -1.99
CA HIS A 132 -8.14 -8.72 -1.59
C HIS A 132 -9.26 -8.08 -2.41
N PHE A 133 -9.82 -8.77 -3.40
CA PHE A 133 -10.79 -8.20 -4.35
C PHE A 133 -11.95 -7.48 -3.66
N TRP A 134 -12.65 -8.17 -2.75
CA TRP A 134 -13.80 -7.61 -2.05
C TRP A 134 -13.45 -6.44 -1.13
N ARG A 135 -12.30 -6.51 -0.45
CA ARG A 135 -11.79 -5.43 0.41
C ARG A 135 -11.41 -4.22 -0.44
N PHE A 136 -10.74 -4.44 -1.57
CA PHE A 136 -10.34 -3.37 -2.48
C PHE A 136 -11.55 -2.71 -3.15
N ALA A 137 -12.53 -3.50 -3.60
CA ALA A 137 -13.76 -3.00 -4.19
C ALA A 137 -14.53 -2.12 -3.19
N GLY A 138 -14.76 -2.62 -1.97
CA GLY A 138 -15.39 -1.84 -0.91
C GLY A 138 -14.62 -0.57 -0.54
N GLY A 139 -13.29 -0.65 -0.49
CA GLY A 139 -12.42 0.50 -0.26
C GLY A 139 -12.51 1.54 -1.38
N SER A 140 -12.56 1.09 -2.64
CA SER A 140 -12.63 1.96 -3.81
C SER A 140 -13.96 2.70 -3.90
N ILE A 141 -15.06 2.03 -3.57
CA ILE A 141 -16.39 2.65 -3.50
C ILE A 141 -16.40 3.72 -2.40
N LEU A 142 -15.93 3.37 -1.18
CA LEU A 142 -15.91 4.30 -0.06
C LEU A 142 -15.00 5.50 -0.31
N TYR A 143 -13.81 5.26 -0.87
CA TYR A 143 -12.89 6.30 -1.30
C TYR A 143 -13.51 7.20 -2.38
N GLY A 144 -14.16 6.60 -3.37
CA GLY A 144 -14.86 7.32 -4.44
C GLY A 144 -15.96 8.24 -3.90
N PHE A 145 -16.77 7.79 -2.95
CA PHE A 145 -17.76 8.64 -2.28
C PHE A 145 -17.12 9.80 -1.52
N ILE A 146 -16.08 9.53 -0.73
CA ILE A 146 -15.39 10.58 0.03
C ILE A 146 -14.84 11.63 -0.93
N VAL A 147 -14.01 11.23 -1.90
CA VAL A 147 -13.36 12.14 -2.84
C VAL A 147 -14.39 12.83 -3.74
N GLY A 148 -15.43 12.13 -4.18
CA GLY A 148 -16.52 12.68 -4.99
C GLY A 148 -17.29 13.77 -4.26
N ILE A 149 -17.65 13.56 -2.99
CA ILE A 149 -18.23 14.59 -2.12
C ILE A 149 -17.25 15.76 -1.96
N GLY A 150 -15.97 15.46 -1.78
CA GLY A 150 -14.92 16.47 -1.68
C GLY A 150 -14.92 17.41 -2.89
N TYR A 151 -14.90 16.85 -4.10
CA TYR A 151 -14.96 17.62 -5.35
C TYR A 151 -16.30 18.31 -5.58
N LEU A 152 -17.41 17.73 -5.12
CA LEU A 152 -18.74 18.33 -5.21
C LEU A 152 -18.86 19.58 -4.33
N LEU A 153 -18.22 19.57 -3.16
CA LEU A 153 -18.19 20.73 -2.27
C LEU A 153 -17.28 21.82 -2.85
N LEU A 154 -16.01 21.51 -3.16
CA LEU A 154 -15.05 22.39 -3.85
C LEU A 154 -13.85 21.58 -4.40
N ILE A 155 -13.15 22.10 -5.43
CA ILE A 155 -11.98 21.42 -6.01
C ILE A 155 -10.85 21.19 -4.97
N ILE A 156 -10.57 22.19 -4.14
CA ILE A 156 -9.48 22.15 -3.14
C ILE A 156 -9.67 21.02 -2.10
N PRO A 157 -10.82 20.90 -1.40
CA PRO A 157 -11.05 19.80 -0.47
C PRO A 157 -11.05 18.43 -1.15
N GLY A 158 -11.51 18.32 -2.40
CA GLY A 158 -11.39 17.11 -3.21
C GLY A 158 -9.94 16.62 -3.33
N ILE A 159 -9.02 17.52 -3.71
CA ILE A 159 -7.58 17.21 -3.81
C ILE A 159 -6.99 16.82 -2.45
N ILE A 160 -7.34 17.53 -1.38
CA ILE A 160 -6.83 17.23 -0.03
C ILE A 160 -7.25 15.82 0.41
N TRP A 161 -8.51 15.45 0.17
CA TRP A 161 -9.02 14.11 0.52
C TRP A 161 -8.45 13.02 -0.37
N GLN A 162 -8.27 13.28 -1.67
CA GLN A 162 -7.57 12.38 -2.58
C GLN A 162 -6.16 12.04 -2.07
N ILE A 163 -5.40 13.03 -1.62
CA ILE A 163 -4.06 12.80 -1.07
C ILE A 163 -4.15 12.08 0.27
N LYS A 164 -5.02 12.56 1.17
CA LYS A 164 -5.18 12.02 2.53
C LYS A 164 -5.53 10.52 2.51
N TYR A 165 -6.43 10.13 1.61
CA TYR A 165 -6.97 8.77 1.57
C TYR A 165 -6.37 7.92 0.45
N GLY A 166 -5.54 8.47 -0.43
CA GLY A 166 -5.01 7.78 -1.62
C GLY A 166 -4.16 6.53 -1.32
N PHE A 167 -3.61 6.41 -0.10
CA PHE A 167 -2.85 5.22 0.31
C PHE A 167 -3.72 4.04 0.77
N PHE A 168 -5.05 4.16 0.80
CA PHE A 168 -5.95 3.08 1.20
C PHE A 168 -5.72 1.80 0.39
N GLN A 169 -5.53 1.94 -0.93
CA GLN A 169 -5.29 0.82 -1.85
C GLN A 169 -4.01 0.05 -1.50
N TYR A 170 -2.96 0.76 -1.10
CA TYR A 170 -1.68 0.18 -0.68
C TYR A 170 -1.83 -0.57 0.64
N LEU A 171 -2.57 0.00 1.61
CA LEU A 171 -2.84 -0.63 2.90
C LEU A 171 -3.67 -1.91 2.80
N ILE A 172 -4.66 -1.93 1.90
CA ILE A 172 -5.48 -3.13 1.65
C ILE A 172 -4.62 -4.24 1.04
N VAL A 173 -3.75 -3.89 0.08
CA VAL A 173 -2.94 -4.88 -0.64
C VAL A 173 -1.76 -5.38 0.19
N ASP A 174 -1.07 -4.49 0.91
CA ASP A 174 0.11 -4.83 1.71
C ASP A 174 -0.25 -5.44 3.07
N LYS A 175 -1.20 -4.83 3.79
CA LYS A 175 -1.57 -5.23 5.16
C LYS A 175 -2.88 -6.01 5.24
N GLY A 176 -3.61 -6.17 4.14
CA GLY A 176 -4.89 -6.89 4.15
C GLY A 176 -6.00 -6.19 4.94
N MET A 177 -5.88 -4.89 5.21
CA MET A 177 -6.83 -4.15 6.04
C MET A 177 -8.25 -4.15 5.45
N ASN A 178 -9.25 -4.02 6.31
CA ASN A 178 -10.62 -3.78 5.88
C ASN A 178 -10.75 -2.37 5.26
N PRO A 179 -11.74 -2.14 4.37
CA PRO A 179 -11.95 -0.85 3.69
C PRO A 179 -11.89 0.37 4.61
N MET A 180 -12.65 0.31 5.72
CA MET A 180 -12.78 1.43 6.65
C MET A 180 -11.47 1.69 7.40
N ASP A 181 -10.82 0.62 7.86
CA ASP A 181 -9.55 0.70 8.60
C ASP A 181 -8.44 1.22 7.69
N ALA A 182 -8.40 0.79 6.43
CA ALA A 182 -7.44 1.26 5.44
C ALA A 182 -7.58 2.76 5.14
N ILE A 183 -8.79 3.29 5.07
CA ILE A 183 -9.02 4.73 4.85
C ILE A 183 -8.62 5.54 6.08
N LYS A 184 -8.99 5.09 7.28
CA LYS A 184 -8.58 5.74 8.53
C LYS A 184 -7.07 5.77 8.67
N GLU A 185 -6.44 4.62 8.42
CA GLU A 185 -4.99 4.47 8.50
C GLU A 185 -4.27 5.28 7.43
N SER A 186 -4.78 5.33 6.19
CA SER A 186 -4.25 6.20 5.13
C SER A 186 -4.21 7.66 5.59
N GLY A 187 -5.29 8.12 6.22
CA GLY A 187 -5.36 9.48 6.76
C GLY A 187 -4.35 9.73 7.87
N ARG A 188 -4.07 8.73 8.70
CA ARG A 188 -3.10 8.80 9.80
C ARG A 188 -1.66 8.85 9.29
N ILE A 189 -1.29 7.97 8.35
CA ILE A 189 0.08 7.93 7.81
C ILE A 189 0.40 9.15 6.92
N THR A 190 -0.62 9.75 6.32
CA THR A 190 -0.48 10.95 5.48
C THR A 190 -0.46 12.25 6.30
N TYR A 191 -0.86 12.20 7.57
CA TYR A 191 -0.89 13.39 8.43
C TYR A 191 0.53 13.93 8.65
N GLY A 192 0.73 15.23 8.44
CA GLY A 192 2.04 15.89 8.49
C GLY A 192 2.86 15.85 7.19
N TYR A 193 2.56 14.94 6.25
CA TYR A 193 3.33 14.76 5.02
C TYR A 193 2.57 15.11 3.74
N LYS A 194 1.35 15.64 3.86
CA LYS A 194 0.48 16.01 2.72
C LYS A 194 1.18 16.85 1.67
N TRP A 195 2.00 17.82 2.09
CA TRP A 195 2.72 18.70 1.17
C TRP A 195 3.76 17.94 0.34
N LYS A 196 4.49 17.01 0.97
CA LYS A 196 5.47 16.18 0.25
C LYS A 196 4.79 15.24 -0.74
N ILE A 197 3.70 14.60 -0.33
CA ILE A 197 2.92 13.71 -1.22
C ILE A 197 2.31 14.51 -2.37
N PHE A 198 1.81 15.73 -2.10
CA PHE A 198 1.34 16.64 -3.14
C PHE A 198 2.44 16.98 -4.15
N MET A 199 3.66 17.27 -3.69
CA MET A 199 4.79 17.52 -4.59
C MET A 199 5.19 16.30 -5.41
N VAL A 200 5.11 15.08 -4.85
CA VAL A 200 5.31 13.84 -5.64
C VAL A 200 4.25 13.71 -6.74
N GLN A 201 3.00 14.07 -6.46
CA GLN A 201 1.93 14.07 -7.47
C GLN A 201 2.19 15.11 -8.57
N ILE A 202 2.56 16.34 -8.21
CA ILE A 202 2.89 17.39 -9.18
C ILE A 202 4.05 16.94 -10.08
N LEU A 203 5.12 16.38 -9.49
CA LEU A 203 6.25 15.90 -10.27
C LEU A 203 5.88 14.72 -11.17
N THR A 204 5.00 13.84 -10.70
CA THR A 204 4.42 12.75 -11.51
C THR A 204 3.64 13.30 -12.72
N ILE A 205 2.79 14.30 -12.51
CA ILE A 205 2.04 14.95 -13.59
C ILE A 205 3.00 15.57 -14.61
N ILE A 206 4.03 16.29 -14.15
CA ILE A 206 5.05 16.88 -15.04
C ILE A 206 5.76 15.80 -15.85
N LEU A 207 6.18 14.70 -15.23
CA LEU A 207 6.82 13.58 -15.92
C LEU A 207 5.92 12.94 -16.98
N ILE A 208 4.63 12.78 -16.67
CA ILE A 208 3.65 12.25 -17.64
C ILE A 208 3.47 13.24 -18.80
N LEU A 209 3.34 14.55 -18.53
CA LEU A 209 3.23 15.58 -19.56
C LEU A 209 4.45 15.63 -20.48
N VAL A 210 5.65 15.55 -19.90
CA VAL A 210 6.90 15.43 -20.65
C VAL A 210 6.88 14.14 -21.47
N GLY A 211 6.43 13.03 -20.88
CA GLY A 211 6.33 11.75 -21.59
C GLY A 211 5.37 11.77 -22.78
N ILE A 212 4.26 12.52 -22.69
CA ILE A 212 3.33 12.76 -23.80
C ILE A 212 4.05 13.54 -24.92
N LEU A 213 4.82 14.57 -24.57
CA LEU A 213 5.56 15.39 -25.55
C LEU A 213 6.57 14.56 -26.36
N PHE A 214 7.14 13.50 -25.75
CA PHE A 214 7.99 12.51 -26.42
C PHE A 214 7.17 11.36 -27.05
N PHE A 215 6.13 11.69 -27.82
CA PHE A 215 5.27 10.74 -28.55
C PHE A 215 4.65 9.63 -27.68
N GLY A 216 4.43 9.90 -26.38
CA GLY A 216 3.87 8.94 -25.44
C GLY A 216 4.82 7.82 -25.00
N VAL A 217 6.02 7.69 -25.60
CA VAL A 217 7.02 6.69 -25.19
C VAL A 217 7.51 6.96 -23.77
N GLY A 218 7.65 8.24 -23.41
CA GLY A 218 8.05 8.62 -22.06
C GLY A 218 7.03 8.22 -20.99
N ILE A 219 5.75 8.01 -21.33
CA ILE A 219 4.73 7.56 -20.36
C ILE A 219 5.02 6.14 -19.88
N LEU A 220 5.52 5.26 -20.78
CA LEU A 220 5.86 3.87 -20.45
C LEU A 220 6.95 3.78 -19.38
N VAL A 221 7.76 4.83 -19.23
CA VAL A 221 8.81 4.94 -18.22
C VAL A 221 8.36 5.77 -17.03
N ALA A 222 7.71 6.92 -17.28
CA ALA A 222 7.26 7.83 -16.23
C ALA A 222 6.24 7.16 -15.29
N TYR A 223 5.28 6.41 -15.84
CA TYR A 223 4.24 5.75 -15.07
C TYR A 223 4.79 4.75 -14.03
N PRO A 224 5.62 3.75 -14.40
CA PRO A 224 6.19 2.83 -13.41
C PRO A 224 7.12 3.54 -12.42
N VAL A 225 7.92 4.51 -12.86
CA VAL A 225 8.81 5.25 -11.95
C VAL A 225 8.00 6.03 -10.91
N SER A 226 6.91 6.68 -11.31
CA SER A 226 6.00 7.39 -10.39
C SER A 226 5.28 6.45 -9.42
N LEU A 227 4.84 5.27 -9.87
CA LEU A 227 4.26 4.27 -8.99
C LEU A 227 5.26 3.77 -7.95
N LEU A 228 6.51 3.49 -8.35
CA LEU A 228 7.58 3.11 -7.43
C LEU A 228 7.92 4.22 -6.44
N ALA A 229 7.92 5.49 -6.88
CA ALA A 229 8.10 6.64 -5.99
C ALA A 229 6.97 6.73 -4.94
N MET A 230 5.73 6.46 -5.33
CA MET A 230 4.60 6.38 -4.39
C MET A 230 4.70 5.19 -3.44
N VAL A 231 5.15 4.02 -3.92
CA VAL A 231 5.43 2.86 -3.06
C VAL A 231 6.55 3.18 -2.05
N TYR A 232 7.61 3.87 -2.47
CA TYR A 232 8.67 4.32 -1.59
C TYR A 232 8.13 5.28 -0.51
N ALA A 233 7.35 6.29 -0.92
CA ALA A 233 6.72 7.22 0.00
C ALA A 233 5.84 6.47 1.01
N TYR A 234 4.98 5.57 0.54
CA TYR A 234 4.15 4.72 1.38
C TYR A 234 4.98 3.92 2.41
N ARG A 235 6.01 3.21 1.95
CA ARG A 235 6.90 2.38 2.79
C ARG A 235 7.59 3.21 3.87
N LYS A 236 8.07 4.42 3.54
CA LYS A 236 8.62 5.35 4.53
C LYS A 236 7.57 5.81 5.54
N LEU A 237 6.37 6.16 5.09
CA LEU A 237 5.30 6.65 5.97
C LEU A 237 4.77 5.58 6.94
N ILE A 238 4.80 4.31 6.56
CA ILE A 238 4.48 3.20 7.48
C ILE A 238 5.65 2.80 8.39
N GLY A 239 6.84 3.38 8.19
CA GLY A 239 8.04 3.10 8.98
C GLY A 239 8.79 1.83 8.56
N GLU A 240 8.69 1.41 7.29
CA GLU A 240 9.49 0.31 6.77
C GLU A 240 10.94 0.77 6.55
N LYS A 241 11.92 -0.05 7.00
CA LYS A 241 13.34 0.18 6.66
C LYS A 241 13.53 -0.17 5.19
N ILE A 242 13.93 0.82 4.39
CA ILE A 242 14.18 0.66 2.95
C ILE A 242 15.69 0.56 2.78
N GLU A 243 16.18 -0.59 2.36
CA GLU A 243 17.57 -0.77 1.97
C GLU A 243 17.85 0.16 0.78
N SER A 244 18.93 0.94 0.86
CA SER A 244 19.37 1.80 -0.24
C SER A 244 19.73 0.90 -1.43
N VAL A 245 19.02 1.09 -2.55
CA VAL A 245 19.28 0.40 -3.82
C VAL A 245 20.58 0.90 -4.44
#